data_AF-A0A3G6UMI0-F1
#
_entry.id   AF-A0A3G6UMI0-F1
#
_cell.length_a   1.000
_cell.length_b   1.000
_cell.length_c   1.000
_cell.angle_alpha   90.00
_cell.angle_beta   90.00
_cell.angle_gamma   90.00
#
_symmetry.space_group_name_H-M   'P 1'
#
loop_
_entity.id
_entity.type
_entity.pdbx_description
1 polymer ?
#
loop_
_entity_poly.entity_id
_entity_poly.type
_entity_poly.pdbx_seq_one_letter_code
_entity_poly.pdbx_strand_id
1 'polypeptide(L)' 'MFRYLSQRAGRNDFKREIKVYECEDCSNCPLRAQCTRAKNGNNRKVYYNETWEQQKNQIKQQLSEEKTDSI' A
#
# COMPACT_ATOMS: atom_id res chain seq x y z
N MET A 1 3.88 -10.20 -7.73
CA MET A 1 5.22 -9.85 -8.26
C MET A 1 5.38 -8.33 -8.36
N PHE A 2 6.61 -7.81 -8.19
CA PHE A 2 6.88 -6.40 -8.48
C PHE A 2 6.65 -6.12 -9.97
N ARG A 3 6.06 -4.97 -10.31
CA ARG A 3 5.85 -4.57 -11.70
C ARG A 3 6.63 -3.31 -12.04
N TYR A 4 6.38 -2.21 -11.33
CA TYR A 4 7.00 -0.91 -11.60
C TYR A 4 6.83 0.08 -10.44
N LEU A 5 7.58 1.18 -10.51
CA LEU A 5 7.42 2.34 -9.64
C LEU A 5 6.49 3.37 -10.28
N SER A 6 5.51 3.87 -9.53
CA SER A 6 4.56 4.90 -9.96
C SER A 6 4.83 6.18 -9.19
N GLN A 7 5.21 7.24 -9.90
CA GLN A 7 5.30 8.58 -9.32
C GLN A 7 3.94 9.26 -9.36
N ARG A 8 3.50 9.79 -8.23
CA ARG A 8 2.22 10.53 -8.12
C ARG A 8 2.45 11.84 -7.39
N ALA A 9 1.97 12.94 -7.96
CA ALA A 9 1.91 14.21 -7.28
C ALA A 9 0.69 14.26 -6.33
N GLY A 10 0.90 14.71 -5.11
CA GLY A 10 -0.15 15.04 -4.15
C GLY A 10 -0.73 16.44 -4.38
N ARG A 11 -1.63 16.86 -3.48
CA ARG A 11 -2.30 18.19 -3.56
C ARG A 11 -1.34 19.37 -3.39
N ASN A 12 -0.17 19.16 -2.78
CA ASN A 12 0.82 20.21 -2.48
C ASN A 12 2.08 20.05 -3.34
N ASP A 13 1.96 19.51 -4.56
CA ASP A 13 3.08 19.15 -5.46
C ASP A 13 4.10 18.16 -4.88
N PHE A 14 3.85 17.63 -3.68
CA PHE A 14 4.67 16.59 -3.08
C PHE A 14 4.58 15.32 -3.93
N LYS A 15 5.70 14.94 -4.53
CA LYS A 15 5.82 13.72 -5.32
C LYS A 15 6.10 12.55 -4.39
N ARG A 16 5.28 11.51 -4.48
CA ARG A 16 5.51 10.23 -3.81
C ARG A 16 5.74 9.14 -4.82
N GLU A 17 6.68 8.27 -4.50
CA GLU A 17 6.91 7.04 -5.24
C GLU A 17 6.10 5.91 -4.61
N ILE A 18 5.43 5.14 -5.46
CA ILE A 18 4.59 4.01 -5.05
C ILE A 18 5.06 2.77 -5.79
N LYS A 19 5.47 1.75 -5.06
CA LYS A 19 5.78 0.42 -5.59
C LYS A 19 4.48 -0.27 -5.98
N VAL A 20 4.34 -0.64 -7.25
CA VAL A 20 3.17 -1.37 -7.75
C VAL A 20 3.54 -2.84 -7.89
N TYR A 21 2.79 -3.67 -7.17
CA TYR A 21 2.83 -5.12 -7.27
C TYR A 21 1.56 -5.61 -7.95
N GLU A 22 1.67 -6.67 -8.72
CA GLU A 22 0.52 -7.30 -9.37
C GLU A 22 0.64 -8.81 -9.28
N CYS A 23 -0.51 -9.47 -9.12
CA CYS A 23 -0.60 -10.92 -9.26
C CYS A 23 -0.21 -11.35 -10.68
N GLU A 24 0.31 -12.57 -10.81
CA GLU A 24 0.69 -13.11 -12.11
C GLU A 24 -0.55 -13.49 -12.93
N ASP A 25 -1.46 -14.24 -12.33
CA ASP A 25 -2.76 -14.57 -12.89
C ASP A 25 -3.83 -14.65 -11.79
N CYS A 26 -4.99 -14.06 -12.05
CA CYS A 26 -6.16 -14.09 -11.18
C CYS A 26 -7.35 -14.83 -11.82
N SER A 27 -7.19 -15.38 -13.03
CA SER A 27 -8.27 -16.02 -13.80
C SER A 27 -8.85 -17.23 -13.06
N ASN A 28 -8.00 -18.04 -12.42
CA ASN A 28 -8.40 -19.21 -11.64
C ASN A 28 -8.37 -18.97 -10.12
N CYS A 29 -8.55 -17.73 -9.67
CA CYS A 29 -8.54 -17.42 -8.24
C CYS A 29 -9.85 -17.91 -7.57
N PRO A 30 -9.81 -18.78 -6.55
CA PRO A 30 -11.03 -19.31 -5.91
C PRO A 30 -11.86 -18.21 -5.22
N LEU A 31 -11.20 -17.10 -4.85
CA LEU A 31 -11.85 -15.96 -4.20
C LEU A 31 -12.24 -14.86 -5.21
N ARG A 32 -12.24 -15.16 -6.51
CA ARG A 32 -12.50 -14.16 -7.56
C ARG A 32 -13.84 -13.47 -7.40
N ALA A 33 -14.88 -14.22 -7.00
CA ALA A 33 -16.22 -13.70 -6.76
C ALA A 33 -16.25 -12.67 -5.62
N GLN A 34 -15.35 -12.77 -4.64
CA GLN A 34 -15.26 -11.88 -3.49
C GLN A 34 -14.23 -10.75 -3.69
N CYS A 35 -13.48 -10.77 -4.80
CA CYS A 35 -12.41 -9.81 -5.04
C CYS A 35 -12.96 -8.46 -5.50
N THR A 36 -13.03 -7.50 -4.59
CA THR A 36 -13.42 -6.09 -4.86
C THR A 36 -12.26 -5.23 -5.39
N ARG A 37 -11.02 -5.75 -5.30
CA ARG A 37 -9.80 -5.00 -5.61
C ARG A 37 -9.45 -4.98 -7.10
N ALA A 38 -9.99 -5.89 -7.90
CA ALA A 38 -9.73 -5.99 -9.33
C ALA A 38 -11.02 -6.25 -10.12
N LYS A 39 -11.18 -5.55 -11.25
CA LYS A 39 -12.28 -5.78 -12.21
C LYS A 39 -12.14 -7.14 -12.89
N ASN A 40 -13.25 -7.77 -13.26
CA ASN A 40 -13.25 -9.07 -13.98
C ASN A 40 -12.33 -8.99 -15.21
N GLY A 41 -11.52 -10.04 -15.41
CA GLY A 41 -10.50 -10.09 -16.45
C GLY A 41 -9.15 -9.46 -16.11
N ASN A 42 -9.03 -8.71 -15.01
CA ASN A 42 -7.76 -8.09 -14.59
C ASN A 42 -7.14 -8.78 -13.37
N ASN A 43 -5.81 -8.71 -13.30
CA ASN A 43 -5.04 -9.14 -12.15
C ASN A 43 -5.11 -8.13 -11.01
N ARG A 44 -5.05 -8.63 -9.77
CA ARG A 44 -5.03 -7.80 -8.58
C ARG A 44 -3.73 -7.02 -8.48
N LYS A 45 -3.84 -5.69 -8.30
CA LYS A 45 -2.73 -4.79 -8.01
C LYS A 45 -2.72 -4.39 -6.55
N VAL A 46 -1.52 -4.24 -5.99
CA VAL A 46 -1.25 -3.71 -4.66
C VAL A 46 -0.30 -2.53 -4.81
N TYR A 47 -0.65 -1.42 -4.17
CA TYR A 47 0.12 -0.19 -4.19
C TYR A 47 0.75 -0.02 -2.81
N TYR A 48 2.08 -0.05 -2.76
CA TYR A 48 2.84 0.06 -1.53
C TYR A 48 3.61 1.39 -1.51
N ASN A 49 3.37 2.19 -0.48
CA ASN A 49 4.10 3.43 -0.24
C ASN A 49 5.05 3.20 0.94
N GLU A 50 6.32 3.00 0.63
CA GLU A 50 7.34 2.63 1.60
C GLU A 50 7.59 3.73 2.63
N THR A 51 7.71 4.98 2.20
CA THR A 51 7.88 6.14 3.09
C THR A 51 6.73 6.26 4.09
N TRP A 52 5.50 6.04 3.63
CA TRP A 52 4.32 6.12 4.49
C TRP A 52 4.28 5.00 5.54
N GLU A 53 4.66 3.77 5.16
CA GLU A 53 4.71 2.66 6.12
C GLU A 53 5.85 2.84 7.14
N GLN A 54 6.99 3.41 6.73
CA GLN A 54 8.06 3.80 7.66
C GLN A 54 7.57 4.84 8.68
N GLN A 55 6.89 5.89 8.22
CA GLN A 55 6.32 6.93 9.09
C GLN A 55 5.30 6.36 10.08
N LYS A 56 4.40 5.49 9.61
CA LYS A 56 3.45 4.79 10.50
C LYS A 56 4.16 3.98 11.57
N ASN A 57 5.23 3.27 11.23
CA ASN A 57 5.98 2.47 12.19
C ASN A 57 6.68 3.36 13.22
N GLN A 58 7.27 4.48 12.80
CA GLN A 58 7.85 5.47 13.71
C GLN A 58 6.80 6.02 14.68
N ILE A 59 5.63 6.42 14.18
CA ILE A 59 4.53 6.94 15.02
C ILE A 59 4.05 5.86 16.00
N LYS A 60 3.85 4.62 15.55
CA LYS A 60 3.46 3.52 16.43
C LYS A 60 4.47 3.27 17.54
N GLN A 61 5.77 3.33 17.21
CA GLN A 61 6.84 3.17 18.19
C GLN A 61 6.78 4.30 19.23
N GLN A 62 6.69 5.56 18.78
CA GLN A 62 6.58 6.72 19.66
C GLN A 62 5.33 6.66 20.56
N LEU A 63 4.18 6.24 20.02
CA LEU A 63 2.95 6.08 20.80
C LEU A 63 2.98 4.89 21.77
N SER A 64 3.85 3.91 21.53
CA SER A 64 4.03 2.77 22.44
C SER A 64 5.03 3.04 23.56
N GLU A 65 5.74 4.17 23.52
CA GLU A 65 6.67 4.57 24.58
C GLU A 65 5.89 5.10 25.80
N GLU A 66 6.14 4.49 26.97
CA GLU A 66 5.44 4.76 28.26
C GLU A 66 5.44 6.25 28.68
N LYS A 67 6.33 7.08 28.13
CA LYS A 67 6.43 8.51 28.45
C LYS A 67 5.27 9.36 27.92
N THR A 68 4.37 8.79 27.10
CA THR A 68 3.20 9.51 26.59
C THR A 68 1.99 9.52 27.54
N ASP A 69 2.03 8.75 28.63
CA ASP A 69 0.95 8.70 29.65
C ASP A 69 1.10 9.75 30.77
N SER A 70 2.06 10.68 30.66
CA SER A 70 2.29 11.73 31.66
C SER A 70 1.96 13.13 31.11
N ILE A 71 0.67 13.42 30.94
CA ILE A 71 0.13 14.79 30.78
C ILE A 71 -0.93 15.01 31.84
#